data_AF-W1XQT5-F1
#
_entry.id   AF-W1XQT5-F1
#
_cell.length_a   1.000
_cell.length_b   1.000
_cell.length_c   1.000
_cell.angle_alpha   90.00
_cell.angle_beta   90.00
_cell.angle_gamma   90.00
#
_symmetry.space_group_name_H-M   'P 1'
#
loop_
_entity.id
_entity.type
_entity.pdbx_description
1 polymer ?
#
loop_
_entity_poly.entity_id
_entity_poly.type
_entity_poly.pdbx_seq_one_letter_code
_entity_poly.pdbx_strand_id
1 'polypeptide(L)'
;TNKAEKCVFCYPRLENGLPQICAETCVGRMRYVGVVLYDMDKVQEMAATKDEQDIYQNTVDLILDPNDPEVIKAAREAGISEAFLKAAKKSPVYKLVKEWGVALPLHPEYRTLPMVWYVPP
;
A
#
# COMPACT_ATOMS: atom_id res chain seq x y z
N THR A 1 30.91 -10.63 9.40
CA THR A 1 30.90 -9.25 8.88
C THR A 1 30.26 -9.09 7.51
N ASN A 2 29.70 -10.15 6.90
CA ASN A 2 28.93 -10.08 5.65
C ASN A 2 27.42 -10.17 5.94
N LYS A 3 26.78 -9.08 6.35
CA LYS A 3 25.32 -9.01 6.48
C LYS A 3 24.80 -7.82 5.69
N ALA A 4 23.67 -8.00 5.01
CA ALA A 4 22.95 -6.93 4.34
C ALA A 4 21.87 -6.39 5.27
N GLU A 5 21.63 -5.09 5.19
CA GLU A 5 20.59 -4.39 5.93
C GLU A 5 19.68 -3.62 4.96
N LYS A 6 18.45 -3.36 5.36
CA LYS A 6 17.45 -2.66 4.54
C LYS A 6 16.53 -1.81 5.39
N CYS A 7 15.72 -0.98 4.74
CA CYS A 7 14.59 -0.33 5.40
C CYS A 7 13.70 -1.37 6.08
N VAL A 8 13.42 -1.14 7.37
CA VAL A 8 12.58 -1.99 8.22
C VAL A 8 11.18 -1.40 8.43
N PHE A 9 10.84 -0.36 7.67
CA PHE A 9 9.56 0.37 7.75
C PHE A 9 9.20 0.84 9.16
N CYS A 10 10.22 1.05 10.01
CA CYS A 10 10.09 1.36 11.42
C CYS A 10 9.11 0.42 12.16
N TYR A 11 9.13 -0.89 11.90
CA TYR A 11 8.16 -1.83 12.49
C TYR A 11 7.96 -1.68 14.02
N PRO A 12 8.98 -1.38 14.87
CA PRO A 12 8.73 -1.19 16.31
C PRO A 12 7.84 0.01 16.62
N ARG A 13 7.82 1.04 15.75
CA ARG A 13 6.91 2.19 15.85
C ARG A 13 5.53 1.82 15.32
N LEU A 14 5.47 1.18 14.17
CA LEU A 14 4.22 0.80 13.50
C LEU A 14 3.37 -0.13 14.36
N GLU A 15 3.98 -1.11 15.05
CA GLU A 15 3.31 -2.03 15.98
C GLU A 15 2.65 -1.30 17.16
N ASN A 16 3.10 -0.09 17.47
CA ASN A 16 2.55 0.80 18.49
C ASN A 16 1.66 1.91 17.91
N GLY A 17 1.29 1.82 16.63
CA GLY A 17 0.45 2.81 15.95
C GLY A 17 1.14 4.15 15.65
N LEU A 18 2.48 4.20 15.75
CA LEU A 18 3.27 5.39 15.44
C LEU A 18 3.74 5.36 13.98
N PRO A 19 3.85 6.52 13.32
CA PRO A 19 4.37 6.62 11.96
C PRO A 19 5.86 6.28 11.88
N GLN A 20 6.32 6.03 10.66
CA GLN A 20 7.74 5.92 10.33
C GLN A 20 8.43 7.26 10.65
N ILE A 21 9.66 7.19 11.16
CA ILE A 21 10.41 8.40 11.55
C ILE A 21 10.49 9.40 10.39
N CYS A 22 10.69 8.88 9.18
CA CYS A 22 10.86 9.70 8.00
C CYS A 22 9.53 10.33 7.51
N ALA A 23 8.37 9.77 7.88
CA ALA A 23 7.07 10.36 7.63
C ALA A 23 6.74 11.42 8.69
N GLU A 24 6.99 11.10 9.96
CA GLU A 24 6.77 11.99 11.10
C GLU A 24 7.60 13.27 11.05
N THR A 25 8.89 13.16 10.71
CA THR A 25 9.82 14.29 10.65
C THR A 25 9.84 14.97 9.28
N CYS A 26 8.86 14.70 8.41
CA CYS A 26 8.79 15.30 7.09
C CYS A 26 8.43 16.79 7.19
N VAL A 27 9.44 17.67 7.10
CA VAL A 27 9.27 19.13 7.19
C VAL A 27 8.24 19.66 6.18
N GLY A 28 8.26 19.13 4.95
CA GLY A 28 7.32 19.51 3.89
C GLY A 28 5.90 18.97 4.07
N ARG A 29 5.66 18.06 5.05
CA ARG A 29 4.34 17.46 5.32
C ARG A 29 3.71 16.76 4.11
N MET A 30 4.55 16.21 3.23
CA MET A 30 4.11 15.58 1.97
C MET A 30 3.91 14.07 2.08
N ARG A 31 4.30 13.47 3.22
CA ARG A 31 4.27 12.00 3.39
C ARG A 31 3.01 11.59 4.11
N TYR A 32 2.19 10.80 3.42
CA TYR A 32 0.98 10.20 3.96
C TYR A 32 1.20 8.72 4.19
N VAL A 33 0.70 8.21 5.31
CA VAL A 33 0.77 6.79 5.68
C VAL A 33 -0.66 6.33 5.91
N GLY A 34 -1.04 5.22 5.31
CA GLY A 34 -2.40 4.71 5.36
C GLY A 34 -2.44 3.23 5.03
N VAL A 35 -3.43 2.54 5.61
CA VAL A 35 -3.66 1.11 5.35
C VAL A 35 -4.30 0.95 3.98
N VAL A 36 -3.86 -0.04 3.23
CA VAL A 36 -4.53 -0.51 2.01
C VAL A 36 -4.76 -2.01 2.15
N LEU A 37 -5.91 -2.47 1.71
CA LEU A 37 -6.23 -3.90 1.61
C LEU A 37 -5.90 -4.34 0.19
N TYR A 38 -5.31 -5.53 0.03
CA TYR A 38 -4.95 -6.03 -1.29
C TYR A 38 -5.11 -7.55 -1.35
N ASP A 39 -5.38 -8.05 -2.56
CA ASP A 39 -5.61 -9.47 -2.82
C ASP A 39 -4.26 -10.21 -3.01
N MET A 40 -3.84 -10.96 -2.00
CA MET A 40 -2.56 -11.69 -2.02
C MET A 40 -2.49 -12.73 -3.15
N ASP A 41 -3.61 -13.34 -3.52
CA ASP A 41 -3.63 -14.45 -4.47
C ASP A 41 -3.39 -13.97 -5.91
N LYS A 42 -3.65 -12.69 -6.19
CA LYS A 42 -3.48 -12.08 -7.52
C LYS A 42 -2.12 -11.45 -7.76
N VAL A 43 -1.28 -11.31 -6.72
CA VAL A 43 0.03 -10.63 -6.78
C VAL A 43 0.90 -11.19 -7.91
N GLN A 44 1.05 -12.52 -7.97
CA GLN A 44 1.93 -13.15 -8.96
C GLN A 44 1.41 -12.96 -10.38
N GLU A 45 0.12 -13.17 -10.61
CA GLU A 45 -0.52 -13.00 -11.92
C GLU A 45 -0.37 -11.54 -12.41
N MET A 46 -0.68 -10.59 -11.54
CA MET A 46 -0.64 -9.15 -11.84
C MET A 46 0.78 -8.66 -12.13
N ALA A 47 1.80 -9.18 -11.44
CA ALA A 47 3.21 -8.86 -11.70
C ALA A 47 3.76 -9.55 -12.97
N ALA A 48 3.20 -10.70 -13.35
CA ALA A 48 3.68 -11.53 -14.46
C ALA A 48 3.09 -11.16 -15.83
N THR A 49 2.27 -10.11 -15.93
CA THR A 49 1.70 -9.65 -17.22
C THR A 49 2.78 -9.44 -18.29
N LYS A 50 2.51 -9.80 -19.55
CA LYS A 50 3.52 -9.64 -20.61
C LYS A 50 3.74 -8.18 -20.99
N ASP A 51 2.69 -7.37 -20.91
CA ASP A 51 2.75 -5.94 -21.20
C ASP A 51 3.11 -5.15 -19.94
N GLU A 52 4.20 -4.40 -20.00
CA GLU A 52 4.63 -3.57 -18.88
C GLU A 52 3.68 -2.39 -18.64
N GLN A 53 2.93 -1.96 -19.66
CA GLN A 53 1.96 -0.86 -19.54
C GLN A 53 0.78 -1.24 -18.66
N ASP A 54 0.45 -2.53 -18.57
CA ASP A 54 -0.64 -3.03 -17.73
C ASP A 54 -0.26 -3.08 -16.25
N ILE A 55 1.04 -3.08 -15.89
CA ILE A 55 1.48 -3.28 -14.50
C ILE A 55 0.94 -2.19 -13.58
N TYR A 56 0.89 -0.95 -14.05
CA TYR A 56 0.30 0.16 -13.27
C TYR A 56 -1.15 -0.16 -12.89
N GLN A 57 -1.98 -0.46 -13.89
CA GLN A 57 -3.40 -0.72 -13.68
C GLN A 57 -3.61 -1.98 -12.83
N ASN A 58 -2.82 -3.02 -13.07
CA ASN A 58 -2.81 -4.23 -12.25
C ASN A 58 -2.50 -3.93 -10.78
N THR A 59 -1.49 -3.09 -10.49
CA THR A 59 -1.14 -2.72 -9.11
C THR A 59 -2.28 -1.95 -8.45
N VAL A 60 -2.95 -1.06 -9.19
CA VAL A 60 -4.13 -0.33 -8.69
C VAL A 60 -5.30 -1.29 -8.45
N ASP A 61 -5.51 -2.29 -9.31
CA ASP A 61 -6.60 -3.27 -9.20
C ASP A 61 -6.38 -4.35 -8.15
N LEU A 62 -5.13 -4.57 -7.74
CA LEU A 62 -4.78 -5.36 -6.57
C LEU A 62 -5.35 -4.74 -5.28
N ILE A 63 -5.46 -3.40 -5.23
CA ILE A 63 -5.94 -2.67 -4.04
C ILE A 63 -7.47 -2.72 -3.97
N LEU A 64 -7.97 -3.31 -2.88
CA LEU A 64 -9.38 -3.59 -2.62
C LEU A 64 -10.08 -2.40 -1.93
N ASP A 65 -11.38 -2.24 -2.19
CA ASP A 65 -12.20 -1.21 -1.55
C ASP A 65 -12.44 -1.55 -0.06
N PRO A 66 -11.96 -0.73 0.89
CA PRO A 66 -12.15 -0.98 2.32
C PRO A 66 -13.60 -0.78 2.80
N ASN A 67 -14.51 -0.30 1.94
CA ASN A 67 -15.93 -0.14 2.24
C ASN A 67 -16.81 -1.27 1.69
N ASP A 68 -16.28 -2.11 0.79
CA ASP A 68 -17.00 -3.24 0.23
C ASP A 68 -17.30 -4.28 1.33
N PRO A 69 -18.58 -4.63 1.58
CA PRO A 69 -18.96 -5.65 2.55
C PRO A 69 -18.27 -7.00 2.36
N GLU A 70 -18.04 -7.42 1.11
CA GLU A 70 -17.39 -8.69 0.80
C GLU A 70 -15.89 -8.64 1.13
N VAL A 71 -15.21 -7.54 0.81
CA VAL A 71 -13.81 -7.30 1.20
C VAL A 71 -13.66 -7.28 2.72
N ILE A 72 -14.58 -6.61 3.43
CA ILE A 72 -14.56 -6.55 4.89
C ILE A 72 -14.76 -7.94 5.50
N LYS A 73 -15.69 -8.73 4.96
CA LYS A 73 -15.94 -10.10 5.41
C LYS A 73 -14.70 -10.98 5.18
N ALA A 74 -14.14 -10.97 3.96
CA ALA A 74 -12.94 -11.72 3.63
C ALA A 74 -11.73 -11.30 4.51
N ALA A 75 -11.55 -10.00 4.76
CA ALA A 75 -10.48 -9.51 5.61
C ALA A 75 -10.64 -9.98 7.08
N ARG A 76 -11.87 -10.07 7.60
CA ARG A 76 -12.13 -10.64 8.93
C ARG A 76 -11.83 -12.14 8.99
N GLU A 77 -12.22 -12.88 7.96
CA GLU A 77 -11.92 -14.32 7.83
C GLU A 77 -10.40 -14.56 7.75
N ALA A 78 -9.67 -13.64 7.12
CA ALA A 78 -8.20 -13.62 7.06
C ALA A 78 -7.52 -13.13 8.36
N GLY A 79 -8.29 -12.78 9.40
CA GLY A 79 -7.75 -12.37 10.71
C GLY A 79 -7.28 -10.91 10.80
N ILE A 80 -7.65 -10.04 9.85
CA ILE A 80 -7.34 -8.61 9.93
C ILE A 80 -8.14 -7.97 11.07
N SER A 81 -7.46 -7.26 11.96
CA SER A 81 -8.09 -6.63 13.13
C SER A 81 -9.04 -5.50 12.74
N GLU A 82 -10.09 -5.29 13.55
CA GLU A 82 -11.03 -4.17 13.37
C GLU A 82 -10.33 -2.79 13.39
N ALA A 83 -9.21 -2.67 14.11
CA ALA A 83 -8.41 -1.45 14.12
C ALA A 83 -7.83 -1.15 12.72
N PHE A 84 -7.30 -2.17 12.04
CA PHE A 84 -6.78 -2.04 10.68
C PHE A 84 -7.91 -1.81 9.66
N LEU A 85 -9.05 -2.48 9.78
CA LEU A 85 -10.22 -2.25 8.92
C LEU A 85 -10.73 -0.82 9.04
N LYS A 86 -10.84 -0.30 10.28
CA LYS A 86 -11.22 1.10 10.53
C LYS A 86 -10.19 2.08 9.97
N ALA A 87 -8.91 1.77 10.05
CA ALA A 87 -7.84 2.59 9.48
C ALA A 87 -7.87 2.58 7.94
N ALA A 88 -8.14 1.43 7.31
CA ALA A 88 -8.25 1.29 5.86
C ALA A 88 -9.36 2.18 5.29
N LYS A 89 -10.54 2.20 5.93
CA LYS A 89 -11.66 3.10 5.55
C LYS A 89 -11.33 4.59 5.60
N LYS A 90 -10.31 4.97 6.38
CA LYS A 90 -9.87 6.37 6.55
C LYS A 90 -8.51 6.63 5.90
N SER A 91 -8.03 5.71 5.07
CA SER A 91 -6.68 5.74 4.53
C SER A 91 -6.49 6.89 3.54
N PRO A 92 -5.57 7.85 3.80
CA PRO A 92 -5.23 8.86 2.80
C PRO A 92 -4.56 8.24 1.57
N VAL A 93 -3.85 7.11 1.74
CA VAL A 93 -3.17 6.40 0.66
C VAL A 93 -4.18 5.78 -0.31
N TYR A 94 -5.24 5.12 0.21
CA TYR A 94 -6.31 4.58 -0.64
C TYR A 94 -6.96 5.69 -1.48
N LYS A 95 -7.20 6.86 -0.88
CA LYS A 95 -7.76 8.02 -1.60
C LYS A 95 -6.85 8.51 -2.71
N LEU A 96 -5.57 8.72 -2.41
CA LEU A 96 -4.60 9.23 -3.38
C LEU A 96 -4.38 8.25 -4.55
N VAL A 97 -4.36 6.95 -4.28
CA VAL A 97 -4.07 5.90 -5.26
C VAL A 97 -5.33 5.49 -6.05
N LYS A 98 -6.40 5.09 -5.37
CA LYS A 98 -7.57 4.44 -6.00
C LYS A 98 -8.74 5.40 -6.25
N GLU A 99 -9.05 6.28 -5.29
CA GLU A 99 -10.22 7.19 -5.41
C GLU A 99 -9.93 8.37 -6.33
N TRP A 100 -8.77 9.01 -6.19
CA TRP A 100 -8.41 10.22 -6.93
C TRP A 100 -7.46 9.94 -8.10
N GLY A 101 -6.76 8.81 -8.10
CA GLY A 101 -5.84 8.43 -9.18
C GLY A 101 -4.67 9.42 -9.39
N VAL A 102 -4.24 10.10 -8.34
CA VAL A 102 -3.19 11.14 -8.42
C VAL A 102 -1.81 10.63 -7.97
N ALA A 103 -1.77 9.54 -7.21
CA ALA A 103 -0.52 8.88 -6.83
C ALA A 103 -0.20 7.75 -7.82
N LEU A 104 1.04 7.71 -8.29
CA LEU A 104 1.57 6.73 -9.23
C LEU A 104 2.69 5.91 -8.57
N PRO A 105 2.86 4.63 -8.95
CA PRO A 105 3.95 3.80 -8.44
C PRO A 105 5.29 4.25 -9.03
N LEU A 106 6.37 4.09 -8.27
CA LEU A 106 7.72 4.32 -8.77
C LEU A 106 8.23 3.09 -9.53
N HIS A 107 8.56 3.25 -10.81
CA HIS A 107 9.08 2.19 -11.67
C HIS A 107 8.22 0.90 -11.67
N PRO A 108 6.93 0.96 -12.06
CA PRO A 108 6.07 -0.22 -12.12
C PRO A 108 6.64 -1.33 -13.03
N GLU A 109 7.40 -0.99 -14.07
CA GLU A 109 8.04 -1.92 -15.00
C GLU A 109 9.00 -2.91 -14.32
N TYR A 110 9.45 -2.63 -13.10
CA TYR A 110 10.27 -3.56 -12.31
C TYR A 110 9.48 -4.74 -11.73
N ARG A 111 8.15 -4.75 -11.89
CA ARG A 111 7.27 -5.89 -11.55
C ARG A 111 7.31 -6.28 -10.07
N THR A 112 7.67 -5.33 -9.21
CA THR A 112 7.74 -5.53 -7.75
C THR A 112 6.45 -5.12 -7.03
N LEU A 113 5.47 -4.55 -7.77
CA LEU A 113 4.21 -4.01 -7.24
C LEU A 113 4.46 -3.10 -6.00
N PRO A 114 5.19 -1.98 -6.19
CA PRO A 114 5.70 -1.18 -5.08
C PRO A 114 4.58 -0.53 -4.25
N MET A 115 4.77 -0.49 -2.94
CA MET A 115 3.80 0.06 -1.97
C MET A 115 4.16 1.47 -1.46
N VAL A 116 5.15 2.12 -2.08
CA VAL A 116 5.47 3.54 -1.87
C VAL A 116 5.19 4.28 -3.18
N TRP A 117 4.24 5.22 -3.13
CA TRP A 117 3.67 5.90 -4.28
C TRP A 117 3.97 7.40 -4.23
N TYR A 118 3.95 8.04 -5.39
CA TYR A 118 4.35 9.44 -5.56
C TYR A 118 3.27 10.21 -6.32
N VAL A 119 2.95 11.41 -5.85
CA VAL A 119 2.17 12.38 -6.62
C VAL A 119 3.18 13.17 -7.47
N PRO A 120 3.04 13.22 -8.81
CA PRO A 120 3.88 14.05 -9.66
C PRO A 120 3.86 15.53 -9.22
N PRO A 121 4.96 16.28 -9.39
CA PRO A 121 5.07 17.68 -8.98
C PRO A 121 4.17 18.63 -9.77
#